data_AF-A0AB34T9L6-F1
#
_entry.id   AF-A0AB34T9L6-F1
#
_cell.length_a   1.000
_cell.length_b   1.000
_cell.length_c   1.000
_cell.angle_alpha   90.00
_cell.angle_beta   90.00
_cell.angle_gamma   90.00
#
_symmetry.space_group_name_H-M   'P 1'
#
loop_
_entity.id
_entity.type
_entity.pdbx_description
1 polymer ?
#
loop_
_entity_poly.entity_id
_entity_poly.type
_entity_poly.pdbx_seq_one_letter_code
_entity_poly.pdbx_strand_id
1 'polypeptide(L)' 'MRVNISFNDEELNRIGEMAVGKYVNAHKHECFYCHKKVALSADVPRNAVPVCAECTAKRG' A
#
# COMPACT_ATOMS: atom_id res chain seq x y z
N MET A 1 -3.88 26.56 -23.41
CA MET A 1 -2.79 25.64 -23.82
C MET A 1 -2.89 24.40 -22.95
N ARG A 2 -3.13 23.21 -23.52
CA ARG A 2 -3.12 21.94 -22.77
C ARG A 2 -1.76 21.29 -23.00
N VAL A 3 -1.04 20.98 -21.93
CA VAL A 3 0.23 20.25 -21.97
C VAL A 3 -0.09 18.80 -21.60
N ASN A 4 0.21 17.87 -22.51
CA ASN A 4 0.13 16.45 -22.20
C ASN A 4 1.45 16.01 -21.57
N ILE A 5 1.37 15.47 -20.37
CA ILE A 5 2.50 14.83 -19.70
C ILE A 5 2.33 13.33 -19.90
N SER A 6 3.28 12.71 -20.60
CA SER A 6 3.37 11.27 -20.79
C SER A 6 4.41 10.74 -19.82
N PHE A 7 4.10 9.66 -19.12
CA PHE A 7 5.07 8.93 -18.31
C PHE A 7 5.39 7.61 -18.98
N ASN A 8 6.65 7.20 -18.91
CA ASN A 8 7.03 5.84 -19.27
C ASN A 8 6.74 4.87 -18.11
N ASP A 9 6.85 3.56 -18.37
CA ASP A 9 6.53 2.52 -17.39
C ASP A 9 7.43 2.61 -16.14
N GLU A 10 8.70 2.99 -16.28
CA GLU A 10 9.63 3.13 -15.16
C GLU A 10 9.20 4.28 -14.22
N GLU A 11 8.81 5.41 -14.80
CA GLU A 11 8.29 6.57 -14.06
C GLU A 11 6.98 6.23 -13.35
N LEU A 12 6.06 5.54 -14.05
CA LEU A 12 4.80 5.08 -13.46
C LEU A 12 5.05 4.11 -12.31
N ASN A 13 5.98 3.17 -12.47
CA ASN A 13 6.35 2.23 -11.41
C ASN A 13 6.93 2.95 -10.19
N ARG A 14 7.85 3.90 -10.40
CA ARG A 14 8.43 4.69 -9.31
C ARG A 14 7.38 5.51 -8.56
N ILE A 15 6.43 6.11 -9.29
CA ILE A 15 5.31 6.85 -8.69
C ILE A 15 4.42 5.89 -7.91
N GLY A 16 4.12 4.72 -8.46
CA GLY A 16 3.35 3.66 -7.82
C GLY A 16 3.97 3.20 -6.51
N GLU A 17 5.26 2.86 -6.51
CA GLU A 17 6.01 2.48 -5.31
C GLU A 17 6.00 3.58 -4.24
N MET A 18 6.20 4.84 -4.64
CA MET A 18 6.16 5.96 -3.71
C MET A 18 4.76 6.15 -3.10
N ALA A 19 3.70 6.01 -3.92
CA ALA A 19 2.33 6.15 -3.48
C ALA A 19 1.94 5.03 -2.50
N VAL A 20 2.24 3.77 -2.85
CA VAL A 20 2.02 2.62 -1.98
C VAL A 20 2.79 2.76 -0.68
N GLY A 21 4.07 3.15 -0.73
CA GLY A 21 4.89 3.33 0.46
C GLY A 21 4.36 4.42 1.40
N LYS A 22 3.87 5.54 0.86
CA LYS A 22 3.23 6.60 1.69
C LYS A 22 1.92 6.11 2.31
N TYR A 23 1.09 5.44 1.53
CA TYR A 23 -0.18 4.89 1.99
C TYR A 23 0.05 3.87 3.12
N VAL A 24 0.92 2.87 2.90
CA VAL A 24 1.24 1.85 3.90
C VAL A 24 1.78 2.50 5.18
N ASN A 25 2.69 3.47 5.10
CA ASN A 25 3.22 4.12 6.30
C ASN A 25 2.13 4.86 7.11
N ALA A 26 1.18 5.52 6.44
CA ALA A 26 0.08 6.21 7.09
C ALA A 26 -0.95 5.24 7.70
N HIS A 27 -1.23 4.14 7.00
CA HIS A 27 -2.28 3.17 7.32
C HIS A 27 -1.74 1.86 7.91
N LYS A 28 -0.49 1.86 8.37
CA LYS A 28 0.18 0.65 8.87
C LYS A 28 -0.56 -0.03 10.04
N HIS A 29 -1.39 0.73 10.74
CA HIS A 29 -2.11 0.30 11.94
C HIS A 29 -3.51 -0.24 11.64
N GLU A 30 -3.91 -0.35 10.36
CA GLU A 30 -5.23 -0.84 9.95
C GLU A 30 -5.15 -1.85 8.80
N CYS A 31 -6.13 -2.75 8.73
CA CYS A 31 -6.26 -3.72 7.65
C CYS A 31 -6.66 -3.01 6.34
N PHE A 32 -5.94 -3.31 5.25
CA PHE A 32 -6.21 -2.75 3.93
C PHE A 32 -7.64 -2.95 3.42
N TYR A 33 -8.27 -4.08 3.73
CA TYR A 33 -9.60 -4.40 3.18
C TYR A 33 -10.76 -3.92 4.03
N CYS A 34 -10.62 -3.89 5.35
CA CYS A 34 -11.73 -3.62 6.26
C CYS A 34 -11.47 -2.48 7.24
N HIS A 35 -10.30 -1.83 7.17
CA HIS A 35 -9.88 -0.70 8.01
C HIS A 35 -9.96 -0.95 9.53
N LYS A 36 -10.16 -2.21 9.97
CA LYS A 36 -10.04 -2.59 11.37
C LYS A 36 -8.59 -2.43 11.81
N LYS A 37 -8.36 -1.95 13.04
CA LYS A 37 -7.01 -1.86 13.61
C LYS A 37 -6.32 -3.23 13.60
N VAL A 38 -5.05 -3.25 13.22
CA VAL A 38 -4.20 -4.43 13.28
C VAL A 38 -2.93 -4.11 14.07
N ALA A 39 -2.45 -5.10 14.81
CA ALA A 39 -1.13 -5.04 15.40
C ALA A 39 -0.11 -5.49 14.36
N LEU A 40 0.82 -4.61 13.98
CA LEU A 40 1.99 -5.01 13.21
C LEU A 40 3.07 -5.53 14.13
N SER A 41 3.71 -6.65 13.77
CA SER A 41 4.97 -7.04 14.39
C SER A 41 6.10 -6.14 13.88
N ALA A 42 7.17 -6.02 14.67
CA ALA A 42 8.33 -5.21 14.31
C ALA A 42 9.05 -5.72 13.03
N ASP A 43 8.85 -6.99 12.68
CA ASP A 43 9.52 -7.66 11.56
C ASP A 43 8.81 -7.50 10.21
N VAL A 44 7.73 -6.73 10.15
CA VAL A 44 6.97 -6.54 8.90
C VAL A 44 7.77 -5.65 7.93
N PRO A 45 8.02 -6.10 6.68
CA PRO A 45 8.70 -5.29 5.69
C PRO A 45 8.03 -3.93 5.52
N ARG A 46 8.83 -2.87 5.33
CA ARG A 46 8.34 -1.49 5.17
C ARG A 46 7.28 -1.34 4.06
N ASN A 47 7.30 -2.25 3.09
CA ASN A 47 6.48 -2.23 1.89
C ASN A 47 5.29 -3.19 1.99
N ALA A 48 5.17 -3.94 3.10
CA ALA A 48 4.11 -4.91 3.26
C ALA A 48 2.80 -4.22 3.65
N VAL A 49 1.73 -4.61 2.95
CA VAL A 49 0.39 -4.09 3.20
C VAL A 49 -0.24 -4.88 4.36
N PRO A 50 -0.62 -4.23 5.47
CA PRO A 50 -1.30 -4.89 6.59
C PRO A 50 -2.64 -5.50 6.17
N VAL A 51 -2.83 -6.78 6.42
CA VAL A 51 -4.12 -7.47 6.23
C VAL A 51 -4.45 -8.28 7.49
N CYS A 52 -5.67 -8.16 8.00
CA CYS A 52 -6.11 -8.94 9.15
C CYS A 52 -6.40 -10.40 8.75
N ALA A 53 -6.29 -11.33 9.71
CA ALA A 53 -6.48 -12.76 9.47
C ALA A 53 -7.81 -13.10 8.79
N GLU A 54 -8.91 -12.42 9.16
CA GLU A 54 -10.22 -12.59 8.53
C GLU A 54 -10.21 -12.26 7.03
N CYS A 55 -9.52 -11.19 6.65
CA CYS A 55 -9.44 -10.76 5.26
C CYS A 55 -8.44 -11.61 4.46
N THR A 56 -7.33 -12.02 5.08
CA THR A 56 -6.38 -12.98 4.47
C THR A 56 -7.10 -14.29 4.15
N ALA A 57 -7.89 -14.84 5.08
CA ALA A 57 -8.60 -16.10 4.86
C ALA A 57 -9.69 -16.02 3.75
N LYS A 58 -10.19 -14.82 3.45
CA LYS A 58 -11.25 -14.60 2.43
C LYS A 58 -10.72 -14.24 1.06
N ARG A 59 -9.50 -13.71 0.96
CA ARG A 59 -8.98 -13.02 -0.23
C ARG A 59 -7.56 -13.44 -0.61
N GLY A 60 -6.86 -14.13 0.27
CA GLY A 60 -5.52 -14.68 0.04
C GLY A 60 -5.56 -16.09 -0.55
#